data_AF-A0A2V5Q5I2-F1
#
_entry.id   AF-A0A2V5Q5I2-F1
#
_cell.length_a   1.000
_cell.length_b   1.000
_cell.length_c   1.000
_cell.angle_alpha   90.00
_cell.angle_beta   90.00
_cell.angle_gamma   90.00
#
_symmetry.space_group_name_H-M   'P 1'
#
loop_
_entity.id
_entity.type
_entity.pdbx_description
1 polymer ?
#
loop_
_entity_poly.entity_id
_entity_poly.type
_entity_poly.pdbx_seq_one_letter_code
_entity_poly.pdbx_strand_id
1 'polypeptide(L)'
;MTLRPQTIGLVVTLALAILMAPLATVAQQVGKVYRVGILTNNASDPVEVQLWDAFRLALRERGWIEGGNLLIEFREAKGNFAQLPALAADLVRRQVDLIVARSSQFVQPAKAATSSIPIVFLTHADPVALGHVASLARP
;
A
#
# COMPACT_ATOMS: atom_id res chain seq x y z
N MET A 1 48.76 -57.50 -5.07
CA MET A 1 47.30 -57.64 -5.21
C MET A 1 46.64 -56.49 -4.44
N THR A 2 46.74 -55.28 -5.00
CA THR A 2 45.64 -54.49 -5.59
C THR A 2 44.73 -53.83 -4.55
N LEU A 3 45.09 -52.58 -4.22
CA LEU A 3 44.23 -51.59 -3.59
C LEU A 3 42.91 -51.48 -4.38
N ARG A 4 41.76 -51.42 -3.67
CA ARG A 4 40.46 -51.04 -4.25
C ARG A 4 40.16 -49.57 -3.87
N PRO A 5 40.51 -48.58 -4.70
CA PRO A 5 40.26 -47.16 -4.46
C PRO A 5 38.80 -46.71 -4.70
N GLN A 6 37.85 -47.64 -4.81
CA GLN A 6 36.53 -47.36 -5.39
C GLN A 6 35.49 -46.82 -4.39
N THR A 7 35.71 -46.97 -3.09
CA THR A 7 34.75 -46.51 -2.06
C THR A 7 35.03 -45.08 -1.58
N ILE A 8 36.27 -44.60 -1.66
CA ILE A 8 36.65 -43.25 -1.22
C ILE A 8 36.19 -42.19 -2.23
N GLY A 9 36.20 -42.52 -3.53
CA GLY A 9 35.74 -41.61 -4.59
C GLY A 9 34.26 -41.23 -4.49
N LEU A 10 33.41 -42.13 -3.95
CA LEU A 10 31.97 -41.92 -3.84
C LEU A 10 31.57 -40.98 -2.68
N VAL A 11 32.34 -41.01 -1.58
CA VAL A 11 32.09 -40.14 -0.42
C VAL A 11 32.53 -38.70 -0.69
N VAL A 12 33.60 -38.52 -1.46
CA VAL A 12 34.11 -37.19 -1.83
C VAL A 12 33.19 -36.48 -2.84
N THR A 13 32.55 -37.23 -3.74
CA THR A 13 31.57 -36.63 -4.68
C THR A 13 30.27 -36.22 -3.99
N LEU A 14 29.82 -36.97 -2.98
CA LEU A 14 28.61 -36.62 -2.23
C LEU A 14 28.81 -35.40 -1.32
N ALA A 15 30.02 -35.22 -0.76
CA ALA A 15 30.35 -34.04 0.03
C ALA A 15 30.47 -32.75 -0.83
N LEU A 16 30.92 -32.86 -2.09
CA LEU A 16 31.05 -31.70 -2.97
C LEU A 16 29.70 -31.25 -3.57
N ALA A 17 28.72 -32.16 -3.68
CA ALA A 17 27.37 -31.83 -4.13
C ALA A 17 26.58 -30.98 -3.12
N ILE A 18 26.93 -31.04 -1.82
CA ILE A 18 26.27 -30.27 -0.76
C ILE A 18 26.78 -28.81 -0.72
N LEU A 19 27.95 -28.50 -1.29
CA LEU A 19 28.43 -27.12 -1.44
C LEU A 19 27.85 -26.40 -2.68
N MET A 20 27.15 -27.13 -3.55
CA MET A 20 26.40 -26.58 -4.68
C MET A 20 24.89 -26.59 -4.42
N ALA A 21 24.48 -26.57 -3.14
CA ALA A 21 23.16 -26.02 -2.85
C ALA A 21 23.17 -24.61 -3.45
N PRO A 22 22.26 -24.27 -4.38
CA PRO A 22 22.11 -22.88 -4.70
C PRO A 22 21.83 -22.24 -3.35
N LEU A 23 22.54 -21.16 -3.02
CA LEU A 23 21.84 -20.06 -2.41
C LEU A 23 20.70 -19.81 -3.40
N ALA A 24 19.58 -20.52 -3.22
CA ALA A 24 18.28 -20.08 -3.62
C ALA A 24 18.18 -18.81 -2.81
N THR A 25 18.72 -17.78 -3.45
CA THR A 25 18.58 -16.41 -3.11
C THR A 25 17.13 -16.36 -2.70
N VAL A 26 16.87 -15.92 -1.48
CA VAL A 26 15.64 -15.16 -1.28
C VAL A 26 15.81 -14.02 -2.26
N ALA A 27 15.51 -14.28 -3.54
CA ALA A 27 15.16 -13.30 -4.50
C ALA A 27 14.00 -12.67 -3.77
N GLN A 28 14.29 -11.54 -3.12
CA GLN A 28 13.27 -10.65 -2.63
C GLN A 28 12.38 -10.51 -3.87
N GLN A 29 11.23 -11.19 -3.84
CA GLN A 29 10.12 -10.77 -4.67
C GLN A 29 10.09 -9.28 -4.41
N VAL A 30 10.42 -8.50 -5.44
CA VAL A 30 10.27 -7.06 -5.39
C VAL A 30 8.80 -6.90 -5.03
N GLY A 31 8.55 -6.70 -3.75
CA GLY A 31 7.21 -6.83 -3.19
C GLY A 31 6.35 -5.83 -3.93
N LYS A 32 5.11 -6.20 -4.27
CA LYS A 32 4.18 -5.25 -4.88
C LYS A 32 4.25 -3.94 -4.09
N VAL A 33 4.60 -2.85 -4.77
CA VAL A 33 4.56 -1.51 -4.19
C VAL A 33 3.12 -1.04 -4.26
N TYR A 34 2.46 -0.94 -3.12
CA TYR A 34 1.08 -0.47 -3.05
C TYR A 34 1.03 1.04 -3.21
N ARG A 35 0.00 1.54 -3.88
CA ARG A 35 -0.20 2.96 -4.12
C ARG A 35 -1.46 3.43 -3.40
N VAL A 36 -1.30 4.31 -2.43
CA VAL A 36 -2.42 4.90 -1.68
C VAL A 36 -2.62 6.34 -2.15
N GLY A 37 -3.79 6.62 -2.71
CA GLY A 37 -4.21 7.98 -3.02
C GLY A 37 -4.87 8.65 -1.82
N ILE A 38 -4.43 9.84 -1.44
CA ILE A 38 -5.04 10.64 -0.38
C ILE A 38 -5.75 11.82 -1.01
N LEU A 39 -7.06 11.95 -0.78
CA LEU A 39 -7.85 13.10 -1.18
C LEU A 39 -8.12 13.97 0.04
N THR A 40 -7.51 15.16 0.09
CA THR A 40 -7.48 16.02 1.29
C THR A 40 -7.60 17.50 0.96
N ASN A 41 -7.70 18.38 1.98
CA ASN A 41 -7.79 19.82 1.74
C ASN A 41 -6.40 20.41 1.50
N ASN A 42 -5.52 20.39 2.51
CA ASN A 42 -4.21 21.01 2.43
C ASN A 42 -3.22 20.21 3.30
N ALA A 43 -2.40 19.39 2.68
CA ALA A 43 -1.45 18.52 3.39
C ALA A 43 -0.33 19.30 4.07
N SER A 44 -0.18 20.60 3.78
CA SER A 44 0.77 21.51 4.44
C SER A 44 0.16 22.28 5.61
N ASP A 45 -1.16 22.18 5.85
CA ASP A 45 -1.79 22.74 7.04
C ASP A 45 -1.27 22.01 8.30
N PRO A 46 -0.93 22.70 9.40
CA PRO A 46 -0.35 22.06 10.59
C PRO A 46 -1.18 20.91 11.17
N VAL A 47 -2.52 21.01 11.13
CA VAL A 47 -3.41 19.96 11.63
C VAL A 47 -3.38 18.74 10.70
N GLU A 48 -3.35 18.97 9.39
CA GLU A 48 -3.21 17.88 8.41
C GLU A 48 -1.82 17.25 8.44
N VAL A 49 -0.75 18.02 8.60
CA VAL A 49 0.62 17.50 8.73
C VAL A 49 0.68 16.49 9.89
N GLN A 50 0.20 16.89 11.08
CA GLN A 50 0.18 16.00 12.25
C GLN A 50 -0.63 14.72 12.00
N LEU A 51 -1.78 14.84 11.34
CA LEU A 51 -2.63 13.69 11.00
C LEU A 51 -1.90 12.73 10.05
N TRP A 52 -1.31 13.25 8.97
CA TRP A 52 -0.67 12.42 7.96
C TRP A 52 0.64 11.82 8.45
N ASP A 53 1.34 12.47 9.37
CA ASP A 53 2.51 11.89 10.04
C ASP A 53 2.11 10.75 10.98
N ALA A 54 1.03 10.92 11.76
CA ALA A 54 0.48 9.83 12.57
C ALA A 54 -0.01 8.65 11.71
N PHE A 55 -0.61 8.93 10.55
CA PHE A 55 -1.02 7.92 9.58
C PHE A 55 0.19 7.13 9.04
N ARG A 56 1.24 7.82 8.59
CA ARG A 56 2.49 7.18 8.13
C ARG A 56 3.16 6.38 9.24
N LEU A 57 3.17 6.88 10.47
CA LEU A 57 3.72 6.18 11.63
C LEU A 57 2.98 4.85 11.85
N ALA A 58 1.65 4.88 11.92
CA ALA A 58 0.82 3.71 12.12
C ALA A 58 0.96 2.66 10.99
N LEU A 59 1.14 3.13 9.75
CA LEU A 59 1.44 2.28 8.60
C LEU A 59 2.81 1.60 8.74
N ARG A 60 3.85 2.38 9.10
CA ARG A 60 5.21 1.87 9.30
C ARG A 60 5.28 0.82 10.40
N GLU A 61 4.58 1.02 11.52
CA GLU A 61 4.46 0.04 12.60
C GLU A 61 3.84 -1.29 12.16
N ARG A 62 3.08 -1.28 11.06
CA ARG A 62 2.48 -2.46 10.43
C ARG A 62 3.30 -3.01 9.26
N GLY A 63 4.50 -2.48 9.03
CA GLY A 63 5.39 -2.89 7.95
C GLY A 63 5.10 -2.25 6.59
N TRP A 64 4.23 -1.23 6.53
CA TRP A 64 3.99 -0.43 5.33
C TRP A 64 4.87 0.81 5.35
N ILE A 65 5.92 0.81 4.52
CA ILE A 65 6.99 1.81 4.52
C ILE A 65 6.92 2.62 3.23
N GLU A 66 6.66 3.92 3.36
CA GLU A 66 6.66 4.86 2.23
C GLU A 66 8.04 4.90 1.54
N GLY A 67 8.07 4.78 0.21
CA GLY A 67 9.30 4.64 -0.58
C GLY A 67 9.89 3.23 -0.58
N GLY A 68 9.39 2.33 0.26
CA GLY A 68 9.71 0.91 0.25
C GLY A 68 8.64 0.11 -0.50
N ASN A 69 7.68 -0.43 0.24
CA ASN A 69 6.56 -1.23 -0.30
C ASN A 69 5.25 -0.42 -0.43
N LEU A 70 5.30 0.90 -0.20
CA LEU A 70 4.16 1.80 -0.26
C LEU A 70 4.55 3.12 -0.94
N LEU A 71 3.67 3.67 -1.77
CA LEU A 71 3.73 5.04 -2.29
C LEU A 71 2.44 5.76 -1.91
N ILE A 72 2.56 7.01 -1.45
CA ILE A 72 1.41 7.85 -1.07
C ILE A 72 1.31 9.03 -2.04
N GLU A 73 0.14 9.20 -2.64
CA GLU A 73 -0.15 10.21 -3.66
C GLU A 73 -1.19 11.20 -3.13
N PHE A 74 -0.79 12.43 -2.82
CA PHE A 74 -1.70 13.46 -2.28
C PHE A 74 -2.39 14.27 -3.38
N ARG A 75 -3.71 14.42 -3.27
CA ARG A 75 -4.51 15.36 -4.06
C ARG A 75 -5.23 16.32 -3.14
N GLU A 76 -4.89 17.60 -3.29
CA GLU A 76 -5.23 18.65 -2.35
C GLU A 76 -6.22 19.63 -2.98
N ALA A 77 -7.35 19.85 -2.31
CA ALA A 77 -8.35 20.84 -2.73
C ALA A 77 -7.90 22.29 -2.50
N LYS A 78 -6.98 22.54 -1.57
CA LYS A 78 -6.45 23.86 -1.19
C LYS A 78 -7.55 24.92 -1.02
N GLY A 79 -8.64 24.55 -0.35
CA GLY A 79 -9.82 25.38 -0.12
C GLY A 79 -10.82 25.43 -1.28
N ASN A 80 -10.45 24.99 -2.48
CA ASN A 80 -11.35 24.88 -3.62
C ASN A 80 -11.91 23.45 -3.72
N PHE A 81 -13.08 23.21 -3.14
CA PHE A 81 -13.71 21.89 -3.19
C PHE A 81 -14.41 21.58 -4.53
N ALA A 82 -14.58 22.57 -5.42
CA ALA A 82 -15.17 22.33 -6.74
C ALA A 82 -14.28 21.46 -7.65
N GLN A 83 -12.96 21.38 -7.38
CA GLN A 83 -12.04 20.51 -8.11
C GLN A 83 -11.97 19.08 -7.58
N LEU A 84 -12.69 18.73 -6.50
CA LEU A 84 -12.65 17.36 -5.94
C LEU A 84 -12.95 16.25 -6.96
N PRO A 85 -13.92 16.41 -7.89
CA PRO A 85 -14.14 15.39 -8.92
C PRO A 85 -12.91 15.18 -9.81
N ALA A 86 -12.23 16.25 -10.22
CA ALA A 86 -11.03 16.16 -11.06
C ALA A 86 -9.83 15.56 -10.31
N LEU A 87 -9.68 15.92 -9.03
CA LEU A 87 -8.66 15.37 -8.14
C LEU A 87 -8.86 13.87 -7.87
N ALA A 88 -10.10 13.44 -7.63
CA ALA A 88 -10.45 12.03 -7.49
C ALA A 88 -10.20 11.26 -8.79
N ALA A 89 -10.59 11.81 -9.94
CA ALA A 89 -10.32 11.21 -11.25
C ALA A 89 -8.81 11.06 -11.52
N ASP A 90 -7.97 11.97 -11.02
CA ASP A 90 -6.51 11.84 -11.14
C ASP A 90 -5.97 10.62 -10.39
N LEU A 91 -6.48 10.35 -9.18
CA LEU A 91 -6.11 9.15 -8.41
C LEU A 91 -6.48 7.86 -9.17
N VAL A 92 -7.66 7.85 -9.81
CA VAL A 92 -8.10 6.72 -10.66
C VAL A 92 -7.19 6.55 -11.88
N ARG A 93 -6.89 7.63 -12.60
CA ARG A 93 -5.95 7.60 -13.75
C ARG A 93 -4.56 7.11 -13.35
N ARG A 94 -4.15 7.39 -12.13
CA ARG A 94 -2.90 6.92 -11.56
C ARG A 94 -2.96 5.48 -11.09
N GLN A 95 -4.11 4.82 -11.14
CA GLN A 95 -4.25 3.41 -10.76
C GLN A 95 -3.74 3.18 -9.33
N VAL A 96 -4.19 4.02 -8.39
CA VAL A 96 -3.96 3.74 -6.96
C VAL A 96 -4.71 2.48 -6.54
N ASP A 97 -4.16 1.75 -5.59
CA ASP A 97 -4.76 0.53 -5.03
C ASP A 97 -5.83 0.83 -3.97
N LEU A 98 -5.79 2.02 -3.35
CA LEU A 98 -6.71 2.47 -2.29
C LEU A 98 -6.84 3.99 -2.34
N ILE A 99 -8.05 4.51 -2.13
CA ILE A 99 -8.28 5.95 -1.91
C ILE A 99 -8.63 6.19 -0.44
N VAL A 100 -7.90 7.09 0.22
CA VAL A 100 -8.22 7.62 1.54
C VAL A 100 -8.84 9.00 1.38
N ALA A 101 -10.12 9.12 1.74
CA ALA A 101 -10.86 10.37 1.76
C ALA A 101 -10.75 11.04 3.13
N ARG A 102 -10.22 12.27 3.18
CA ARG A 102 -9.96 12.96 4.46
C ARG A 102 -11.23 13.15 5.30
N SER A 103 -12.35 13.55 4.70
CA SER A 103 -13.61 13.75 5.41
C SER A 103 -14.86 13.53 4.54
N SER A 104 -16.07 13.70 5.10
CA SER A 104 -17.36 13.44 4.42
C SER A 104 -17.43 14.01 2.99
N GLN A 105 -17.01 15.26 2.80
CA GLN A 105 -17.08 15.96 1.51
C GLN A 105 -16.18 15.37 0.43
N PHE A 106 -15.19 14.56 0.82
CA PHE A 106 -14.25 13.90 -0.10
C PHE A 106 -14.72 12.50 -0.53
N VAL A 107 -15.70 11.91 0.17
CA VAL A 107 -16.15 10.54 -0.10
C VAL A 107 -16.96 10.47 -1.39
N GLN A 108 -17.95 11.34 -1.57
CA GLN A 108 -18.80 11.28 -2.75
C GLN A 108 -18.03 11.52 -4.06
N PRO A 109 -17.09 12.50 -4.16
CA PRO A 109 -16.24 12.63 -5.34
C PRO A 109 -15.39 11.39 -5.62
N ALA A 110 -14.85 10.73 -4.59
CA ALA A 110 -14.11 9.48 -4.75
C ALA A 110 -15.02 8.35 -5.28
N LYS A 111 -16.21 8.17 -4.68
CA LYS A 111 -17.19 7.16 -5.12
C LYS A 111 -17.68 7.39 -6.55
N ALA A 112 -17.83 8.65 -6.95
CA ALA A 112 -18.22 9.01 -8.31
C ALA A 112 -17.10 8.73 -9.33
N ALA A 113 -15.83 8.81 -8.90
CA ALA A 113 -14.69 8.57 -9.78
C ALA A 113 -14.43 7.07 -10.01
N THR A 114 -14.81 6.19 -9.08
CA THR A 114 -14.54 4.75 -9.18
C THR A 114 -15.49 3.90 -8.35
N SER A 115 -15.84 2.73 -8.89
CA SER A 115 -16.58 1.66 -8.20
C SER A 115 -15.70 0.45 -7.86
N SER A 116 -14.43 0.43 -8.30
CA SER A 116 -13.54 -0.72 -8.18
C SER A 116 -12.36 -0.50 -7.25
N ILE A 117 -11.91 0.74 -7.08
CA ILE A 117 -10.83 1.06 -6.12
C ILE A 117 -11.48 1.22 -4.74
N PRO A 118 -11.03 0.50 -3.70
CA PRO A 118 -11.55 0.66 -2.35
C PRO A 118 -11.39 2.10 -1.86
N ILE A 119 -12.37 2.58 -1.09
CA ILE A 119 -12.38 3.93 -0.52
C ILE A 119 -12.54 3.80 0.99
N VAL A 120 -11.59 4.37 1.74
CA VAL A 120 -11.66 4.49 3.21
C VAL A 120 -11.73 5.96 3.57
N PHE A 121 -12.53 6.33 4.57
CA PHE A 121 -12.59 7.70 5.08
C PHE A 121 -12.04 7.80 6.51
N LEU A 122 -11.45 8.94 6.86
CA LEU A 122 -10.90 9.16 8.21
C LEU A 122 -11.94 9.71 9.18
N THR A 123 -12.59 10.82 8.82
CA THR A 123 -13.61 11.46 9.65
C THR A 123 -14.89 11.64 8.87
N HIS A 124 -16.01 11.19 9.38
CA HIS A 124 -17.28 11.32 8.68
C HIS A 124 -18.37 11.76 9.65
N ALA A 125 -19.19 12.73 9.23
CA ALA A 125 -20.29 13.24 10.05
C ALA A 125 -21.37 12.18 10.24
N ASP A 126 -21.91 11.65 9.14
CA ASP A 126 -22.79 10.49 9.15
C ASP A 126 -22.73 9.76 7.79
N PRO A 127 -21.98 8.65 7.67
CA PRO A 127 -21.79 7.96 6.39
C PRO A 127 -23.00 7.10 6.01
N VAL A 128 -23.88 6.76 6.96
CA VAL A 128 -25.09 5.98 6.70
C VAL A 128 -26.19 6.91 6.20
N ALA A 129 -26.44 8.03 6.88
CA ALA A 129 -27.45 9.00 6.47
C ALA A 129 -27.15 9.61 5.08
N LEU A 130 -25.86 9.78 4.75
CA LEU A 130 -25.43 10.25 3.43
C LEU A 130 -25.34 9.13 2.37
N GLY A 131 -25.70 7.88 2.71
CA GLY A 131 -25.69 6.76 1.77
C GLY A 131 -24.30 6.36 1.26
N HIS A 132 -23.25 6.76 1.97
CA HIS A 132 -21.88 6.41 1.62
C HIS A 132 -21.56 4.96 1.96
N VAL A 133 -22.10 4.45 3.08
CA VAL A 133 -22.02 3.05 3.50
C VAL A 133 -23.40 2.56 3.94
N ALA A 134 -23.62 1.24 3.90
CA ALA A 134 -24.89 0.65 4.34
C ALA A 134 -25.01 0.52 5.87
N SER A 135 -23.88 0.34 6.58
CA SER A 135 -23.84 0.15 8.03
C SER A 135 -22.43 0.41 8.57
N LEU A 136 -22.34 0.76 9.86
CA LEU A 136 -21.08 0.84 10.62
C LEU A 136 -20.77 -0.44 11.40
N ALA A 137 -21.71 -1.39 11.46
CA ALA A 137 -21.55 -2.64 12.21
C ALA A 137 -20.57 -3.63 11.53
N ARG A 138 -20.15 -3.33 10.29
CA ARG A 138 -19.19 -4.11 9.50
C ARG A 138 -18.24 -3.16 8.79
N PRO A 139 -17.17 -2.69 9.48
CA PRO A 139 -16.19 -1.78 8.92
C PRO A 139 -15.38 -2.41 7.79
#